data_AF-A0A168NI41-F1
#
_entry.id   AF-A0A168NI41-F1
#
_cell.length_a   1.000
_cell.length_b   1.000
_cell.length_c   1.000
_cell.angle_alpha   90.00
_cell.angle_beta   90.00
_cell.angle_gamma   90.00
#
_symmetry.space_group_name_H-M   'P 1'
#
loop_
_entity.id
_entity.type
_entity.pdbx_description
1 polymer ?
#
loop_
_entity_poly.entity_id
_entity_poly.type
_entity_poly.pdbx_seq_one_letter_code
_entity_poly.pdbx_strand_id
1 'polypeptide(L)'
;MSTPSILDLAPIVSSAKATADFLMEKNILYNRSTGLGVFICPTCVTQMTLINRARNVYIWQCPSYSCVARKTRSYRAGSFFFNVKIPLNSALLVLYLWVTKVSMGQLSTFSGVSLNTVRELVRNLYYALEESLPDEYLEVGGRNDDGSPIIVEIDESKFGKVKYHHGHRVEGIWVVGGVELTSQRRFFACTVTDRSQATMKDIITPMPWRLVEFIWRRVHQGNHWNALLDTLANVEFDGFIGDVAPAEFIPNGRRAPAFTQHRREEEEEEHLRNTRRRVHSPVVTSDSNSESSEGDDSDDSNWHQ
;
A
#
# COMPACT_ATOMS: atom_id res chain seq x y z
N MET A 1 0.16 -5.55 -25.52
CA MET A 1 1.22 -6.59 -25.49
C MET A 1 1.09 -7.35 -24.18
N SER A 2 1.25 -8.67 -24.20
CA SER A 2 1.11 -9.50 -22.99
C SER A 2 2.20 -9.20 -21.96
N THR A 3 1.93 -9.51 -20.70
CA THR A 3 2.93 -9.51 -19.62
C THR A 3 4.18 -10.30 -20.07
N PRO A 4 5.39 -9.75 -19.92
CA PRO A 4 6.62 -10.43 -20.33
C PRO A 4 6.83 -11.71 -19.52
N SER A 5 7.61 -12.66 -20.04
CA SER A 5 7.99 -13.84 -19.27
C SER A 5 9.02 -13.48 -18.20
N ILE A 6 9.20 -14.37 -17.21
CA ILE A 6 10.24 -14.16 -16.18
C ILE A 6 11.65 -14.14 -16.78
N LEU A 7 11.87 -14.83 -17.91
CA LEU A 7 13.15 -14.83 -18.61
C LEU A 7 13.43 -13.48 -19.27
N ASP A 8 12.39 -12.82 -19.79
CA ASP A 8 12.51 -11.46 -20.34
C ASP A 8 12.77 -10.42 -19.24
N LEU A 9 12.25 -10.66 -18.03
CA LEU A 9 12.49 -9.80 -16.86
C LEU A 9 13.87 -10.02 -16.23
N ALA A 10 14.43 -11.23 -16.32
CA ALA A 10 15.64 -11.61 -15.59
C ALA A 10 16.84 -10.65 -15.80
N PRO A 11 17.13 -10.14 -17.02
CA PRO A 11 18.18 -9.15 -17.21
C PRO A 11 17.90 -7.83 -16.46
N ILE A 12 16.64 -7.41 -16.41
CA ILE A 12 16.20 -6.18 -15.76
C ILE A 12 16.36 -6.27 -14.24
N VAL A 13 15.99 -7.41 -13.63
CA VAL A 13 16.08 -7.63 -12.17
C VAL A 13 17.39 -8.28 -11.71
N SER A 14 18.36 -8.43 -12.62
CA SER A 14 19.67 -9.04 -12.34
C SER A 14 20.50 -8.27 -11.30
N SER A 15 20.33 -6.95 -11.24
CA SER A 15 21.00 -6.09 -10.27
C SER A 15 20.20 -4.82 -10.01
N ALA A 16 20.40 -4.21 -8.84
CA ALA A 16 19.74 -2.94 -8.51
C ALA A 16 20.04 -1.83 -9.52
N LYS A 17 21.23 -1.86 -10.16
CA LYS A 17 21.63 -0.91 -11.19
C LYS A 17 20.89 -1.12 -12.50
N ALA A 18 20.84 -2.35 -13.01
CA ALA A 18 20.09 -2.68 -14.23
C ALA A 18 18.61 -2.31 -14.07
N THR A 19 18.03 -2.59 -12.90
CA THR A 19 16.66 -2.19 -12.60
C THR A 19 16.50 -0.67 -12.53
N ALA A 20 17.44 0.04 -11.89
CA ALA A 20 17.39 1.50 -11.84
C ALA A 20 17.42 2.10 -13.25
N ASP A 21 18.30 1.61 -14.14
CA ASP A 21 18.40 2.07 -15.53
C ASP A 21 17.08 1.88 -16.27
N PHE A 22 16.50 0.68 -16.17
CA PHE A 22 15.19 0.38 -16.75
C PHE A 22 14.09 1.31 -16.23
N LEU A 23 14.01 1.52 -14.91
CA LEU A 23 12.99 2.39 -14.32
C LEU A 23 13.17 3.86 -14.71
N MET A 24 14.40 4.32 -14.96
CA MET A 24 14.65 5.66 -15.51
C MET A 24 14.24 5.77 -16.96
N GLU A 25 14.54 4.76 -17.78
CA GLU A 25 14.11 4.70 -19.18
C GLU A 25 12.58 4.77 -19.30
N LYS A 26 11.87 4.10 -18.37
CA LYS A 26 10.40 4.12 -18.30
C LYS A 26 9.80 5.34 -17.59
N ASN A 27 10.59 6.37 -17.28
CA ASN A 27 10.14 7.58 -16.57
C ASN A 27 9.50 7.32 -15.18
N ILE A 28 9.82 6.20 -14.52
CA ILE A 28 9.22 5.80 -13.23
C ILE A 28 9.93 6.45 -12.04
N LEU A 29 11.25 6.54 -12.06
CA LEU A 29 11.99 7.18 -10.96
C LEU A 29 11.90 8.71 -11.02
N TYR A 30 11.76 9.24 -12.22
CA TYR A 30 11.50 10.64 -12.52
C TYR A 30 11.02 10.70 -13.97
N ASN A 31 10.11 11.62 -14.24
CA ASN A 31 9.49 11.78 -15.55
C ASN A 31 9.99 13.05 -16.20
N ARG A 32 10.81 12.89 -17.26
CA ARG A 32 11.39 14.03 -17.97
C ARG A 32 10.36 14.82 -18.77
N SER A 33 9.26 14.17 -19.16
CA SER A 33 8.21 14.78 -19.97
C SER A 33 7.29 15.65 -19.12
N THR A 34 6.90 15.18 -17.93
CA THR A 34 6.00 15.92 -17.03
C THR A 34 6.73 16.76 -15.97
N GLY A 35 8.03 16.53 -15.78
CA GLY A 35 8.84 17.16 -14.73
C GLY A 35 8.72 16.48 -13.36
N LEU A 36 7.93 15.41 -13.23
CA LEU A 36 7.77 14.64 -11.98
C LEU A 36 9.12 14.11 -11.48
N GLY A 37 9.43 14.27 -10.20
CA GLY A 37 10.70 13.81 -9.63
C GLY A 37 11.95 14.53 -10.15
N VAL A 38 11.81 15.64 -10.88
CA VAL A 38 12.91 16.58 -11.17
C VAL A 38 13.01 17.57 -10.01
N PHE A 39 14.19 17.66 -9.40
CA PHE A 39 14.36 18.44 -8.17
C PHE A 39 15.02 19.80 -8.41
N ILE A 40 14.54 20.80 -7.68
CA ILE A 40 15.18 22.11 -7.57
C ILE A 40 15.95 22.17 -6.25
N CYS A 41 17.17 22.71 -6.27
CA CYS A 41 17.95 22.91 -5.06
C CYS A 41 17.25 23.94 -4.15
N PRO A 42 16.91 23.60 -2.89
CA PRO A 42 16.18 24.51 -2.02
C PRO A 42 17.03 25.69 -1.50
N THR A 43 18.32 25.74 -1.83
CA THR A 43 19.24 26.79 -1.37
C THR A 43 19.56 27.80 -2.47
N CYS A 44 19.83 27.35 -3.69
CA CYS A 44 20.20 28.23 -4.81
C CYS A 44 19.19 28.21 -5.96
N VAL A 45 18.08 27.48 -5.81
CA VAL A 45 16.98 27.37 -6.78
C VAL A 45 17.40 26.83 -8.16
N THR A 46 18.63 26.33 -8.27
CA THR A 46 19.12 25.69 -9.50
C THR A 46 18.56 24.27 -9.62
N GLN A 47 18.15 23.88 -10.83
CA GLN A 47 17.73 22.51 -11.10
C GLN A 47 18.89 21.53 -10.81
N MET A 48 18.58 20.49 -10.05
CA MET A 48 19.54 19.44 -9.69
C MET A 48 19.82 18.55 -10.90
N THR A 49 21.01 17.97 -10.95
CA THR A 49 21.42 17.02 -11.98
C THR A 49 21.54 15.63 -11.38
N LEU A 50 21.08 14.62 -12.10
CA LEU A 50 21.26 13.24 -11.71
C LEU A 50 22.69 12.80 -12.05
N ILE A 51 23.44 12.36 -11.04
CA ILE A 51 24.81 11.88 -11.21
C ILE A 51 24.93 10.42 -10.79
N ASN A 52 25.84 9.69 -11.43
CA ASN A 52 26.22 8.34 -11.03
C ASN A 52 27.52 8.41 -10.21
N ARG A 53 27.45 8.10 -8.92
CA ARG A 53 28.63 8.04 -8.04
C ARG A 53 29.36 6.69 -8.19
N ALA A 54 30.63 6.67 -7.79
CA ALA A 54 31.42 5.44 -7.70
C ALA A 54 30.60 4.35 -6.97
N ARG A 55 30.55 3.13 -7.56
CA ARG A 55 29.66 2.00 -7.19
C ARG A 55 28.23 2.04 -7.75
N ASN A 56 27.98 2.74 -8.86
CA ASN A 56 26.68 2.68 -9.57
C ASN A 56 25.49 3.19 -8.74
N VAL A 57 25.73 4.17 -7.86
CA VAL A 57 24.68 4.77 -7.03
C VAL A 57 24.26 6.09 -7.66
N TYR A 58 23.04 6.13 -8.15
CA TYR A 58 22.44 7.36 -8.64
C TYR A 58 22.08 8.31 -7.48
N ILE A 59 22.27 9.60 -7.69
CA ILE A 59 21.86 10.63 -6.72
C ILE A 59 21.58 11.92 -7.46
N TRP A 60 20.54 12.65 -7.03
CA TRP A 60 20.34 14.03 -7.47
C TRP A 60 21.31 14.92 -6.71
N GLN A 61 22.06 15.76 -7.41
CA GLN A 61 22.99 16.70 -6.80
C GLN A 61 22.81 18.09 -7.41
N CYS A 62 22.89 19.12 -6.57
CA CYS A 62 22.97 20.50 -7.04
C CYS A 62 24.27 20.70 -7.86
N PRO A 63 24.19 21.15 -9.12
CA PRO A 63 25.38 21.32 -9.97
C PRO A 63 26.17 22.59 -9.61
N SER A 64 25.56 23.53 -8.89
CA SER A 64 26.21 24.80 -8.55
C SER A 64 27.34 24.60 -7.54
N TYR A 65 28.57 24.89 -7.96
CA TYR A 65 29.75 24.86 -7.11
C TYR A 65 29.73 25.94 -6.02
N SER A 66 29.03 27.06 -6.27
CA SER A 66 28.84 28.16 -5.33
C SER A 66 27.73 27.89 -4.31
N CYS A 67 26.92 26.84 -4.53
CA CYS A 67 25.95 26.39 -3.53
C CYS A 67 26.68 25.63 -2.41
N VAL A 68 26.93 26.33 -1.30
CA VAL A 68 27.64 25.84 -0.09
C VAL A 68 27.21 24.43 0.33
N ALA A 69 25.92 24.11 0.15
CA ALA A 69 25.34 22.87 0.64
C ALA A 69 25.47 21.66 -0.31
N ARG A 70 25.89 21.83 -1.58
CA ARG A 70 25.87 20.79 -2.66
C ARG A 70 24.78 19.73 -2.45
N LYS A 71 23.56 20.21 -2.15
CA LYS A 71 22.52 19.36 -1.55
C LYS A 71 22.28 18.17 -2.44
N THR A 72 22.00 17.03 -1.81
CA THR A 72 21.72 15.80 -2.52
C THR A 72 20.34 15.27 -2.15
N ARG A 73 19.70 14.61 -3.11
CA ARG A 73 18.46 13.84 -2.88
C ARG A 73 18.61 12.46 -3.46
N SER A 74 17.92 11.49 -2.85
CA SER A 74 17.84 10.13 -3.39
C SER A 74 17.25 10.17 -4.79
N TYR A 75 17.80 9.37 -5.71
CA TYR A 75 17.23 9.15 -7.05
C TYR A 75 15.87 8.45 -7.04
N ARG A 76 15.42 7.95 -5.88
CA ARG A 76 14.08 7.39 -5.66
C ARG A 76 13.08 8.41 -5.09
N ALA A 77 13.53 9.61 -4.72
CA ALA A 77 12.65 10.64 -4.20
C ALA A 77 11.57 10.99 -5.24
N GLY A 78 10.36 11.32 -4.80
CA GLY A 78 9.22 11.59 -5.68
C GLY A 78 8.57 10.34 -6.28
N SER A 79 9.33 9.30 -6.60
CA SER A 79 8.76 8.08 -7.19
C SER A 79 8.04 7.19 -6.19
N PHE A 80 7.27 6.22 -6.70
CA PHE A 80 6.74 5.06 -5.94
C PHE A 80 7.77 4.38 -5.03
N PHE A 81 9.05 4.37 -5.42
CA PHE A 81 10.13 3.74 -4.66
C PHE A 81 10.70 4.64 -3.55
N PHE A 82 10.09 5.78 -3.27
CA PHE A 82 10.43 6.63 -2.15
C PHE A 82 10.27 5.86 -0.83
N ASN A 83 11.26 5.97 0.06
CA ASN A 83 11.33 5.27 1.35
C ASN A 83 11.29 3.72 1.29
N VAL A 84 11.24 3.11 0.11
CA VAL A 84 11.39 1.65 -0.06
C VAL A 84 12.84 1.28 0.26
N LYS A 85 13.02 0.55 1.36
CA LYS A 85 14.36 0.22 1.92
C LYS A 85 15.06 -0.93 1.19
N ILE A 86 14.32 -1.77 0.48
CA ILE A 86 14.89 -2.90 -0.27
C ILE A 86 15.54 -2.44 -1.59
N PRO A 87 16.42 -3.26 -2.19
CA PRO A 87 16.97 -3.01 -3.52
C PRO A 87 15.86 -2.91 -4.59
N LEU A 88 16.06 -2.06 -5.62
CA LEU A 88 15.05 -1.84 -6.67
C LEU A 88 14.73 -3.11 -7.45
N ASN A 89 15.72 -3.97 -7.68
CA ASN A 89 15.52 -5.24 -8.37
C ASN A 89 14.58 -6.17 -7.58
N SER A 90 14.75 -6.25 -6.25
CA SER A 90 13.84 -7.00 -5.39
C SER A 90 12.44 -6.40 -5.38
N ALA A 91 12.33 -5.06 -5.30
CA ALA A 91 11.04 -4.38 -5.32
C ALA A 91 10.30 -4.60 -6.65
N LEU A 92 10.97 -4.40 -7.78
CA LEU A 92 10.37 -4.60 -9.11
C LEU A 92 9.98 -6.07 -9.34
N LEU A 93 10.78 -7.03 -8.86
CA LEU A 93 10.42 -8.44 -8.93
C LEU A 93 9.13 -8.75 -8.16
N VAL A 94 8.94 -8.19 -6.96
CA VAL A 94 7.67 -8.34 -6.22
C VAL A 94 6.49 -7.79 -7.01
N LEU A 95 6.63 -6.60 -7.61
CA LEU A 95 5.56 -5.98 -8.41
C LEU A 95 5.22 -6.82 -9.66
N TYR A 96 6.24 -7.33 -10.35
CA TYR A 96 6.05 -8.24 -11.48
C TYR A 96 5.32 -9.52 -11.06
N LEU A 97 5.75 -10.16 -9.97
CA LEU A 97 5.12 -11.38 -9.48
C LEU A 97 3.66 -11.13 -9.07
N TRP A 98 3.37 -9.96 -8.49
CA TRP A 98 1.99 -9.54 -8.19
C TRP A 98 1.16 -9.39 -9.48
N VAL A 99 1.71 -8.82 -10.55
CA VAL A 99 1.03 -8.74 -11.86
C VAL A 99 0.67 -10.14 -12.36
N THR A 100 1.56 -11.11 -12.17
CA THR A 100 1.35 -12.53 -12.51
C THR A 100 0.42 -13.30 -11.57
N LYS A 101 -0.23 -12.63 -10.60
CA LYS A 101 -1.20 -13.20 -9.64
C LYS A 101 -0.60 -14.23 -8.69
N VAL A 102 0.68 -14.10 -8.37
CA VAL A 102 1.35 -14.93 -7.36
C VAL A 102 0.84 -14.55 -5.96
N SER A 103 0.60 -15.54 -5.09
CA SER A 103 0.08 -15.30 -3.75
C SER A 103 1.09 -14.58 -2.84
N MET A 104 0.62 -13.86 -1.82
CA MET A 104 1.48 -13.09 -0.89
C MET A 104 2.61 -13.91 -0.26
N GLY A 105 2.34 -15.17 0.11
CA GLY A 105 3.36 -16.06 0.65
C GLY A 105 4.44 -16.38 -0.38
N GLN A 106 4.01 -16.70 -1.61
CA GLN A 106 4.92 -16.99 -2.72
C GLN A 106 5.70 -15.75 -3.19
N LEU A 107 5.12 -14.54 -3.11
CA LEU A 107 5.84 -13.29 -3.39
C LEU A 107 7.08 -13.18 -2.49
N SER A 108 6.92 -13.45 -1.20
CA SER A 108 8.02 -13.46 -0.25
C SER A 108 9.05 -14.55 -0.58
N THR A 109 8.60 -15.77 -0.85
CA THR A 109 9.47 -16.90 -1.20
C THR A 109 10.30 -16.64 -2.47
N PHE A 110 9.67 -16.17 -3.55
CA PHE A 110 10.34 -16.01 -4.84
C PHE A 110 11.21 -14.76 -4.94
N SER A 111 10.89 -13.71 -4.19
CA SER A 111 11.69 -12.48 -4.19
C SER A 111 12.81 -12.46 -3.14
N GLY A 112 12.75 -13.36 -2.15
CA GLY A 112 13.64 -13.33 -0.98
C GLY A 112 13.37 -12.15 -0.03
N VAL A 113 12.28 -11.41 -0.24
CA VAL A 113 11.89 -10.26 0.59
C VAL A 113 11.00 -10.72 1.75
N SER A 114 11.18 -10.14 2.94
CA SER A 114 10.34 -10.46 4.09
C SER A 114 8.86 -10.22 3.81
N LEU A 115 7.99 -11.09 4.34
CA LEU A 115 6.54 -10.98 4.13
C LEU A 115 5.97 -9.62 4.56
N ASN A 116 6.51 -9.03 5.64
CA ASN A 116 6.09 -7.70 6.11
C ASN A 116 6.47 -6.61 5.11
N THR A 117 7.67 -6.67 4.53
CA THR A 117 8.07 -5.72 3.48
C THR A 117 7.28 -5.92 2.19
N VAL A 118 6.96 -7.17 1.81
CA VAL A 118 6.08 -7.46 0.67
C VAL A 118 4.69 -6.86 0.89
N ARG A 119 4.10 -7.04 2.08
CA ARG A 119 2.80 -6.44 2.45
C ARG A 119 2.83 -4.93 2.32
N GLU A 120 3.87 -4.28 2.83
CA GLU A 120 4.03 -2.83 2.74
C GLU A 120 4.13 -2.36 1.29
N LEU A 121 4.93 -3.05 0.46
CA LEU A 121 5.09 -2.71 -0.94
C LEU A 121 3.81 -2.90 -1.74
N VAL A 122 3.09 -3.99 -1.51
CA VAL A 122 1.79 -4.28 -2.16
C VAL A 122 0.71 -3.32 -1.68
N ARG A 123 0.75 -2.88 -0.42
CA ARG A 123 -0.12 -1.82 0.10
C ARG A 123 0.13 -0.50 -0.64
N ASN A 124 1.40 -0.10 -0.76
CA ASN A 124 1.76 1.09 -1.54
C ASN A 124 1.31 0.96 -2.99
N LEU A 125 1.43 -0.23 -3.58
CA LEU A 125 0.93 -0.49 -4.92
C LEU A 125 -0.57 -0.19 -5.02
N TYR A 126 -1.40 -0.63 -4.07
CA TYR A 126 -2.83 -0.32 -4.10
C TYR A 126 -3.13 1.18 -4.10
N TYR A 127 -2.38 2.01 -3.37
CA TYR A 127 -2.54 3.47 -3.45
C TYR A 127 -2.24 3.99 -4.86
N ALA A 128 -1.18 3.47 -5.50
CA ALA A 128 -0.85 3.86 -6.85
C ALA A 128 -1.93 3.41 -7.86
N LEU A 129 -2.51 2.22 -7.67
CA LEU A 129 -3.60 1.73 -8.52
C LEU A 129 -4.85 2.60 -8.39
N GLU A 130 -5.23 2.92 -7.15
CA GLU A 130 -6.37 3.78 -6.83
C GLU A 130 -6.24 5.15 -7.50
N GLU A 131 -5.10 5.83 -7.30
CA GLU A 131 -4.82 7.14 -7.92
C GLU A 131 -4.83 7.08 -9.46
N SER A 132 -4.47 5.93 -10.06
CA SER A 132 -4.46 5.77 -11.51
C SER A 132 -5.85 5.50 -12.13
N LEU A 133 -6.85 5.20 -11.30
CA LEU A 133 -8.21 4.99 -11.75
C LEU A 133 -8.99 6.32 -11.74
N PRO A 134 -9.78 6.63 -12.79
CA PRO A 134 -10.72 7.75 -12.72
C PRO A 134 -11.69 7.59 -11.54
N ASP A 135 -12.06 8.71 -10.90
CA ASP A 135 -12.98 8.76 -9.76
C ASP A 135 -14.28 7.96 -10.03
N GLU A 136 -14.78 8.02 -11.26
CA GLU A 136 -15.97 7.29 -11.70
C GLU A 136 -15.84 5.76 -11.53
N TYR A 137 -14.63 5.20 -11.52
CA TYR A 137 -14.41 3.78 -11.27
C TYR A 137 -14.23 3.44 -9.80
N LEU A 138 -14.02 4.44 -8.94
CA LEU A 138 -13.83 4.26 -7.50
C LEU A 138 -15.15 4.33 -6.72
N GLU A 139 -16.25 4.69 -7.38
CA GLU A 139 -17.58 4.77 -6.80
C GLU A 139 -18.51 3.69 -7.37
N VAL A 140 -19.21 2.99 -6.48
CA VAL A 140 -20.34 2.12 -6.81
C VAL A 140 -21.59 2.74 -6.19
N GLY A 141 -22.58 3.07 -7.02
CA GLY A 141 -23.77 3.83 -6.61
C GLY A 141 -23.69 5.31 -7.02
N GLY A 142 -24.33 6.18 -6.24
CA GLY A 142 -24.39 7.63 -6.52
C GLY A 142 -25.63 8.04 -7.34
N ARG A 143 -25.44 8.97 -8.29
CA ARG A 143 -26.48 9.46 -9.19
C ARG A 143 -26.00 9.38 -10.65
N ASN A 144 -26.94 9.12 -11.56
CA ASN A 144 -26.71 9.20 -13.00
C ASN A 144 -26.57 10.66 -13.46
N ASP A 145 -26.17 10.86 -14.72
CA ASP A 145 -26.04 12.19 -15.36
C ASP A 145 -27.34 13.01 -15.33
N ASP A 146 -28.49 12.34 -15.34
CA ASP A 146 -29.82 12.95 -15.23
C ASP A 146 -30.24 13.28 -13.78
N GLY A 147 -29.35 13.03 -12.82
CA GLY A 147 -29.58 13.24 -11.39
C GLY A 147 -30.39 12.13 -10.71
N SER A 148 -30.81 11.07 -11.42
CA SER A 148 -31.53 9.94 -10.82
C SER A 148 -30.61 9.07 -9.95
N PRO A 149 -31.07 8.50 -8.82
CA PRO A 149 -30.24 7.65 -7.98
C PRO A 149 -29.89 6.33 -8.69
N ILE A 150 -28.62 5.91 -8.56
CA ILE A 150 -28.17 4.60 -9.01
C ILE A 150 -28.54 3.56 -7.96
N ILE A 151 -29.27 2.53 -8.38
CA ILE A 151 -29.66 1.41 -7.51
C ILE A 151 -28.52 0.39 -7.49
N VAL A 152 -28.05 0.06 -6.28
CA VAL A 152 -27.06 -1.01 -6.04
C VAL A 152 -27.76 -2.13 -5.28
N GLU A 153 -27.77 -3.33 -5.85
CA GLU A 153 -28.21 -4.53 -5.15
C GLU A 153 -27.04 -5.10 -4.36
N ILE A 154 -27.21 -5.25 -3.05
CA ILE A 154 -26.21 -5.82 -2.15
C ILE A 154 -26.68 -7.20 -1.70
N ASP A 155 -25.79 -8.18 -1.77
CA ASP A 155 -26.04 -9.56 -1.35
C ASP A 155 -24.87 -10.15 -0.55
N GLU A 156 -25.18 -11.16 0.27
CA GLU A 156 -24.23 -11.86 1.12
C GLU A 156 -24.18 -13.36 0.77
N SER A 157 -22.98 -13.88 0.55
CA SER A 157 -22.74 -15.28 0.22
C SER A 157 -21.63 -15.88 1.07
N LYS A 158 -21.91 -17.01 1.74
CA LYS A 158 -20.89 -17.77 2.47
C LYS A 158 -20.20 -18.79 1.54
N PHE A 159 -18.91 -18.65 1.30
CA PHE A 159 -18.10 -19.54 0.47
C PHE A 159 -17.30 -20.51 1.33
N GLY A 160 -17.56 -21.81 1.20
CA GLY A 160 -16.95 -22.82 2.06
C GLY A 160 -16.90 -24.20 1.41
N LYS A 161 -15.97 -25.05 1.87
CA LYS A 161 -16.00 -26.47 1.48
C LYS A 161 -17.25 -27.10 2.08
N VAL A 162 -18.01 -27.80 1.25
CA VAL A 162 -19.14 -28.60 1.70
C VAL A 162 -18.57 -29.85 2.38
N LYS A 163 -18.95 -30.11 3.63
CA LYS A 163 -18.56 -31.36 4.31
C LYS A 163 -19.10 -32.54 3.49
N TYR A 164 -18.24 -33.46 3.05
CA TYR A 164 -18.61 -34.62 2.21
C TYR A 164 -19.31 -34.32 0.88
N HIS A 165 -19.11 -33.14 0.26
CA HIS A 165 -19.81 -32.75 -0.97
C HIS A 165 -21.35 -32.77 -0.88
N HIS A 166 -21.91 -32.89 0.33
CA HIS A 166 -23.35 -32.95 0.60
C HIS A 166 -23.70 -32.10 1.83
N GLY A 167 -24.69 -31.21 1.70
CA GLY A 167 -25.25 -30.43 2.82
C GLY A 167 -24.85 -28.95 2.89
N HIS A 168 -25.25 -28.26 3.98
CA HIS A 168 -25.02 -26.83 4.19
C HIS A 168 -23.53 -26.48 4.35
N ARG A 169 -23.12 -25.30 3.84
CA ARG A 169 -21.74 -24.79 3.97
C ARG A 169 -21.44 -24.42 5.43
N VAL A 170 -20.80 -25.34 6.17
CA VAL A 170 -20.55 -25.17 7.62
C VAL A 170 -19.33 -24.28 7.88
N GLU A 171 -18.20 -24.50 7.19
CA GLU A 171 -16.97 -23.70 7.31
C GLU A 171 -16.67 -22.92 6.03
N GLY A 172 -16.57 -21.60 6.13
CA GLY A 172 -16.36 -20.76 4.96
C GLY A 172 -16.17 -19.29 5.27
N ILE A 173 -15.69 -18.56 4.26
CA ILE A 173 -15.49 -17.12 4.24
C ILE A 173 -16.79 -16.46 3.80
N TRP A 174 -17.30 -15.51 4.56
CA TRP A 174 -18.41 -14.67 4.11
C TRP A 174 -17.90 -13.69 3.06
N VAL A 175 -18.66 -13.51 1.99
CA VAL A 175 -18.41 -12.51 0.95
C VAL A 175 -19.66 -11.67 0.83
N VAL A 176 -19.49 -10.36 0.96
CA VAL A 176 -20.53 -9.37 0.66
C VAL A 176 -20.21 -8.78 -0.69
N GLY A 177 -21.19 -8.64 -1.56
CA GLY A 177 -21.01 -7.97 -2.83
C GLY A 177 -22.16 -7.04 -3.14
N GLY A 178 -21.91 -6.02 -3.95
CA GLY A 178 -22.93 -5.11 -4.44
C GLY A 178 -22.78 -4.91 -5.93
N VAL A 179 -23.86 -4.88 -6.71
CA VAL A 179 -23.85 -4.62 -8.16
C VAL A 179 -24.83 -3.53 -8.51
N GLU A 180 -24.42 -2.60 -9.35
CA GLU A 180 -25.29 -1.60 -9.92
C GLU A 180 -26.29 -2.21 -10.90
N LEU A 181 -27.54 -1.76 -10.80
CA LEU A 181 -28.57 -1.99 -11.81
C LEU A 181 -28.44 -0.99 -12.97
N THR A 182 -27.22 -0.85 -13.49
CA THR A 182 -26.88 -0.05 -14.67
C THR A 182 -26.45 -0.98 -15.81
N SER A 183 -26.35 -0.46 -17.03
CA SER A 183 -25.81 -1.22 -18.17
C SER A 183 -24.34 -1.62 -17.96
N GLN A 184 -23.59 -0.81 -17.21
CA GLN A 184 -22.18 -1.03 -16.91
C GLN A 184 -21.96 -2.13 -15.85
N ARG A 185 -22.96 -2.37 -14.97
CA ARG A 185 -22.93 -3.37 -13.89
C ARG A 185 -21.64 -3.29 -13.06
N ARG A 186 -21.24 -2.08 -12.67
CA ARG A 186 -20.12 -1.90 -11.72
C ARG A 186 -20.50 -2.65 -10.43
N PHE A 187 -19.56 -3.37 -9.85
CA PHE A 187 -19.84 -4.21 -8.70
C PHE A 187 -18.65 -4.34 -7.77
N PHE A 188 -18.90 -4.60 -6.49
CA PHE A 188 -17.90 -4.97 -5.50
C PHE A 188 -18.12 -6.37 -4.93
N ALA A 189 -17.04 -6.95 -4.41
CA ALA A 189 -17.10 -8.14 -3.58
C ALA A 189 -15.95 -8.13 -2.56
N CYS A 190 -16.27 -8.24 -1.27
CA CYS A 190 -15.31 -8.23 -0.17
C CYS A 190 -15.56 -9.39 0.80
N THR A 191 -14.47 -9.97 1.30
CA THR A 191 -14.55 -11.01 2.33
C THR A 191 -14.71 -10.40 3.71
N VAL A 192 -15.60 -10.95 4.53
CA VAL A 192 -15.91 -10.44 5.87
C VAL A 192 -15.80 -11.54 6.92
N THR A 193 -15.45 -11.16 8.15
CA THR A 193 -15.33 -12.09 9.28
C THR A 193 -16.68 -12.45 9.87
N ASP A 194 -17.62 -11.50 9.85
CA ASP A 194 -19.00 -11.66 10.30
C ASP A 194 -19.96 -10.78 9.47
N ARG A 195 -21.27 -11.00 9.68
CA ARG A 195 -22.37 -10.28 9.03
C ARG A 195 -23.02 -9.24 9.95
N SER A 196 -22.26 -8.69 10.89
CA SER A 196 -22.81 -7.70 11.80
C SER A 196 -23.18 -6.43 11.04
N GLN A 197 -24.18 -5.69 11.54
CA GLN A 197 -24.57 -4.41 10.94
C GLN A 197 -23.40 -3.41 10.87
N ALA A 198 -22.48 -3.47 11.85
CA ALA A 198 -21.25 -2.67 11.85
C ALA A 198 -20.36 -3.05 10.65
N THR A 199 -20.06 -4.34 10.49
CA THR A 199 -19.28 -4.87 9.35
C THR A 199 -19.91 -4.49 8.01
N MET A 200 -21.24 -4.53 7.89
CA MET A 200 -21.94 -4.11 6.67
C MET A 200 -21.78 -2.61 6.39
N LYS A 201 -21.87 -1.75 7.41
CA LYS A 201 -21.60 -0.32 7.26
C LYS A 201 -20.15 -0.06 6.86
N ASP A 202 -19.21 -0.80 7.44
CA ASP A 202 -17.77 -0.70 7.16
C ASP A 202 -17.39 -1.21 5.76
N ILE A 203 -18.30 -1.84 5.03
CA ILE A 203 -18.10 -2.26 3.64
C ILE A 203 -18.75 -1.30 2.66
N ILE A 204 -19.92 -0.80 3.04
CA ILE A 204 -20.70 0.12 2.21
C ILE A 204 -20.04 1.51 2.18
N THR A 205 -19.26 1.85 3.21
CA THR A 205 -18.68 3.20 3.35
C THR A 205 -17.30 3.36 2.69
N PRO A 206 -16.33 2.45 2.86
CA PRO A 206 -15.01 2.55 2.23
C PRO A 206 -14.82 1.59 1.05
N MET A 207 -14.02 2.02 0.07
CA MET A 207 -13.69 1.21 -1.11
C MET A 207 -12.72 0.07 -0.75
N PRO A 208 -13.08 -1.22 -0.89
CA PRO A 208 -12.18 -2.32 -0.52
C PRO A 208 -10.98 -2.43 -1.47
N TRP A 209 -9.76 -2.59 -0.97
CA TRP A 209 -8.53 -2.76 -1.79
C TRP A 209 -8.61 -3.86 -2.87
N ARG A 210 -9.34 -4.95 -2.58
CA ARG A 210 -9.59 -6.03 -3.57
C ARG A 210 -10.41 -5.56 -4.77
N LEU A 211 -11.23 -4.54 -4.58
CA LEU A 211 -12.03 -3.94 -5.61
C LEU A 211 -11.20 -3.02 -6.50
N VAL A 212 -10.33 -2.21 -5.92
CA VAL A 212 -9.34 -1.43 -6.67
C VAL A 212 -8.52 -2.34 -7.57
N GLU A 213 -8.00 -3.45 -7.04
CA GLU A 213 -7.29 -4.44 -7.86
C GLU A 213 -8.16 -5.00 -9.00
N PHE A 214 -9.39 -5.40 -8.69
CA PHE A 214 -10.30 -5.99 -9.66
C PHE A 214 -10.62 -5.02 -10.80
N ILE A 215 -11.00 -3.79 -10.46
CA ILE A 215 -11.35 -2.73 -11.40
C ILE A 215 -10.14 -2.38 -12.25
N TRP A 216 -8.99 -2.12 -11.63
CA TRP A 216 -7.74 -1.84 -12.34
C TRP A 216 -7.38 -2.95 -13.33
N ARG A 217 -7.45 -4.22 -12.90
CA ARG A 217 -7.18 -5.35 -13.82
C ARG A 217 -8.20 -5.47 -14.95
N ARG A 218 -9.46 -5.07 -14.74
CA ARG A 218 -10.51 -5.08 -15.77
C ARG A 218 -10.30 -3.96 -16.77
N VAL A 219 -10.05 -2.73 -16.30
CA VAL A 219 -9.74 -1.57 -17.14
C VAL A 219 -8.51 -1.84 -18.02
N HIS A 220 -7.50 -2.53 -17.47
CA HIS A 220 -6.26 -2.85 -18.18
C HIS A 220 -6.17 -4.31 -18.65
N GLN A 221 -7.31 -4.92 -19.02
CA GLN A 221 -7.36 -6.31 -19.45
C GLN A 221 -6.37 -6.60 -20.60
N GLY A 222 -5.50 -7.59 -20.41
CA GLY A 222 -4.52 -8.01 -21.42
C GLY A 222 -3.27 -7.13 -21.53
N ASN A 223 -3.11 -6.10 -20.67
CA ASN A 223 -1.96 -5.19 -20.69
C ASN A 223 -1.43 -4.83 -19.29
N HIS A 224 -1.61 -5.72 -18.30
CA HIS A 224 -1.32 -5.42 -16.88
C HIS A 224 0.12 -4.99 -16.61
N TRP A 225 1.12 -5.52 -17.32
CA TRP A 225 2.51 -5.11 -17.08
C TRP A 225 2.78 -3.67 -17.50
N ASN A 226 2.39 -3.28 -18.72
CA ASN A 226 2.62 -1.90 -19.17
C ASN A 226 1.74 -0.94 -18.39
N ALA A 227 0.48 -1.30 -18.11
CA ALA A 227 -0.38 -0.50 -17.25
C ALA A 227 0.24 -0.29 -15.86
N LEU A 228 0.87 -1.31 -15.27
CA LEU A 228 1.59 -1.16 -14.00
C LEU A 228 2.72 -0.12 -14.15
N LEU A 229 3.55 -0.24 -15.18
CA LEU A 229 4.66 0.71 -15.41
C LEU A 229 4.13 2.14 -15.62
N ASP A 230 3.05 2.30 -16.37
CA ASP A 230 2.40 3.58 -16.62
C ASP A 230 1.81 4.16 -15.31
N THR A 231 1.15 3.34 -14.49
CA THR A 231 0.70 3.74 -13.15
C THR A 231 1.88 4.23 -12.31
N LEU A 232 2.97 3.46 -12.24
CA LEU A 232 4.14 3.85 -11.44
C LEU A 232 4.84 5.11 -11.95
N ALA A 233 4.78 5.40 -13.25
CA ALA A 233 5.39 6.58 -13.87
C ALA A 233 4.60 7.88 -13.64
N ASN A 234 3.35 7.78 -13.20
CA ASN A 234 2.44 8.92 -13.06
C ASN A 234 1.98 9.16 -11.61
N VAL A 235 2.52 8.44 -10.62
CA VAL A 235 2.21 8.63 -9.19
C VAL A 235 3.41 9.21 -8.44
N GLU A 236 3.18 10.22 -7.61
CA GLU A 236 4.19 10.85 -6.74
C GLU A 236 3.95 10.46 -5.27
N PHE A 237 4.97 9.94 -4.56
CA PHE A 237 4.82 9.38 -3.19
C PHE A 237 5.40 10.24 -2.06
N ASP A 238 6.19 11.27 -2.39
CA ASP A 238 6.76 12.20 -1.41
C ASP A 238 5.71 13.12 -0.76
N GLY A 239 4.55 13.34 -1.39
CA GLY A 239 3.41 14.06 -0.80
C GLY A 239 2.54 13.25 0.17
N PHE A 240 2.68 11.91 0.22
CA PHE A 240 1.86 11.05 1.08
C PHE A 240 2.54 10.64 2.40
N ILE A 241 3.86 10.76 2.48
CA ILE A 241 4.65 10.33 3.64
C ILE A 241 5.71 11.40 3.93
N GLY A 242 5.33 12.40 4.72
CA GLY A 242 6.26 13.32 5.40
C GLY A 242 6.23 14.77 4.89
N ASP A 243 5.71 15.63 5.76
CA ASP A 243 5.83 17.09 5.80
C ASP A 243 5.06 17.88 4.73
N VAL A 244 3.82 18.24 5.12
CA VAL A 244 2.89 19.18 4.49
C VAL A 244 2.08 18.62 3.31
N ALA A 245 1.03 17.85 3.63
CA ALA A 245 -0.13 17.80 2.75
C ALA A 245 -0.71 19.23 2.64
N PRO A 246 -1.06 19.73 1.45
CA PRO A 246 -1.64 21.06 1.31
C PRO A 246 -2.90 21.16 2.15
N ALA A 247 -2.97 22.19 3.00
CA ALA A 247 -4.08 22.42 3.94
C ALA A 247 -5.40 22.80 3.23
N GLU A 248 -5.33 23.18 1.95
CA GLU A 248 -6.46 23.57 1.14
C GLU A 248 -6.66 22.60 -0.03
N PHE A 249 -7.92 22.23 -0.26
CA PHE A 249 -8.35 21.47 -1.43
C PHE A 249 -8.03 22.27 -2.69
N ILE A 250 -7.16 21.73 -3.54
CA ILE A 250 -6.87 22.29 -4.86
C ILE A 250 -7.81 21.58 -5.85
N PRO A 251 -8.78 22.27 -6.46
CA PRO A 251 -9.58 21.69 -7.53
C PRO A 251 -8.65 21.26 -8.68
N ASN A 252 -8.69 19.98 -9.06
CA ASN A 252 -7.77 19.34 -10.02
C ASN A 252 -6.30 19.26 -9.56
N GLY A 253 -6.02 19.43 -8.27
CA GLY A 253 -4.74 19.11 -7.66
C GLY A 253 -4.67 17.64 -7.20
N ARG A 254 -3.47 17.21 -6.79
CA ARG A 254 -3.18 15.87 -6.29
C ARG A 254 -4.04 15.56 -5.07
N ARG A 255 -4.72 14.42 -5.05
CA ARG A 255 -5.49 13.98 -3.87
C ARG A 255 -4.65 13.09 -2.97
N ALA A 256 -4.92 13.19 -1.68
CA ALA A 256 -4.57 12.17 -0.70
C ALA A 256 -5.48 10.94 -0.91
N PRO A 257 -4.95 9.73 -1.15
CA PRO A 257 -5.76 8.52 -1.26
C PRO A 257 -6.67 8.41 -0.04
N ALA A 258 -7.92 7.98 -0.21
CA ALA A 258 -8.89 7.91 0.88
C ALA A 258 -8.35 7.12 2.10
N PHE A 259 -7.51 6.11 1.85
CA PHE A 259 -6.87 5.33 2.90
C PHE A 259 -5.83 6.11 3.73
N THR A 260 -5.20 7.16 3.22
CA THR A 260 -4.28 8.00 4.03
C THR A 260 -5.04 8.75 5.13
N GLN A 261 -6.33 9.03 4.93
CA GLN A 261 -7.20 9.56 5.98
C GLN A 261 -7.44 8.51 7.07
N HIS A 262 -7.70 7.24 6.70
CA HIS A 262 -7.78 6.14 7.67
C HIS A 262 -6.47 5.88 8.42
N ARG A 263 -5.30 5.95 7.76
CA ARG A 263 -3.99 5.86 8.46
C ARG A 263 -3.85 6.98 9.49
N ARG A 264 -4.33 8.18 9.19
CA ARG A 264 -4.30 9.32 10.10
C ARG A 264 -5.26 9.13 11.27
N GLU A 265 -6.47 8.62 11.01
CA GLU A 265 -7.45 8.29 12.05
C GLU A 265 -6.98 7.14 12.96
N GLU A 266 -6.40 6.08 12.39
CA GLU A 266 -5.82 4.95 13.13
C GLU A 266 -4.59 5.37 13.95
N GLU A 267 -3.69 6.19 13.39
CA GLU A 267 -2.53 6.73 14.10
C GLU A 267 -2.94 7.73 15.20
N GLU A 268 -3.96 8.57 14.95
CA GLU A 268 -4.55 9.47 15.95
C GLU A 268 -5.28 8.69 17.06
N GLU A 269 -6.03 7.64 16.73
CA GLU A 269 -6.66 6.73 17.70
C GLU A 269 -5.62 5.95 18.53
N GLU A 270 -4.56 5.43 17.90
CA GLU A 270 -3.49 4.72 18.59
C GLU A 270 -2.72 5.66 19.51
N HIS A 271 -2.44 6.89 19.05
CA HIS A 271 -1.84 7.93 19.87
C HIS A 271 -2.76 8.29 21.06
N LEU A 272 -4.06 8.47 20.84
CA LEU A 272 -5.05 8.71 21.91
C LEU A 272 -5.12 7.53 22.90
N ARG A 273 -5.08 6.28 22.44
CA ARG A 273 -5.04 5.07 23.29
C ARG A 273 -3.76 5.00 24.12
N ASN A 274 -2.59 5.30 23.53
CA ASN A 274 -1.31 5.32 24.22
C ASN A 274 -1.20 6.47 25.22
N THR A 275 -1.79 7.63 24.90
CA THR A 275 -1.86 8.77 25.82
C THR A 275 -2.76 8.45 27.02
N ARG A 276 -3.93 7.81 26.80
CA ARG A 276 -4.82 7.32 27.87
C ARG A 276 -4.16 6.25 28.75
N ARG A 277 -3.33 5.36 28.17
CA ARG A 277 -2.54 4.38 28.94
C ARG A 277 -1.49 5.03 29.83
N ARG A 278 -0.83 6.10 29.38
CA ARG A 278 0.14 6.86 30.20
C ARG A 278 -0.48 7.56 31.41
N VAL A 279 -1.72 8.02 31.30
CA VAL A 279 -2.42 8.70 32.41
C VAL A 279 -2.86 7.71 33.52
N HIS A 280 -2.97 6.42 33.21
CA HIS A 280 -3.44 5.39 34.14
C HIS A 280 -2.34 4.48 34.73
N SER A 281 -1.05 4.71 34.45
CA SER A 281 0.02 4.01 35.16
C SER A 281 0.27 4.68 36.52
N PRO A 282 0.08 3.99 37.67
CA PRO A 282 0.46 4.56 38.95
C PRO A 282 1.99 4.63 39.03
N VAL A 283 2.51 5.79 39.42
CA VAL A 283 3.91 5.95 39.81
C VAL A 283 4.13 5.13 41.08
N VAL A 284 4.79 3.99 40.97
CA VAL A 284 5.24 3.20 42.13
C VAL A 284 6.57 3.81 42.59
N THR A 285 6.53 4.56 43.68
CA THR A 285 7.71 4.96 44.43
C THR A 285 8.19 3.77 45.26
N SER A 286 9.42 3.33 45.02
CA SER A 286 10.12 2.34 45.83
C SER A 286 10.59 2.98 47.14
N ASP A 287 10.15 2.45 48.28
CA ASP A 287 10.84 2.62 49.55
C ASP A 287 11.03 1.27 50.24
N SER A 288 12.21 1.15 50.84
CA SER A 288 12.87 -0.03 51.40
C SER A 288 12.47 -0.33 52.84
N ASN A 289 12.81 -1.54 53.30
CA ASN A 289 12.83 -2.11 54.68
C ASN A 289 11.77 -3.22 54.89
N SER A 290 12.00 -4.32 55.60
CA SER A 290 13.16 -4.94 56.29
C SER A 290 12.61 -6.22 56.95
N GLU A 291 13.40 -7.31 56.99
CA GLU A 291 13.35 -8.42 58.00
C GLU A 291 12.02 -9.21 58.13
N SER A 292 11.91 -10.46 58.55
CA SER A 292 12.74 -11.64 58.84
C SER A 292 11.71 -12.71 59.24
N SER A 293 11.99 -14.00 58.99
CA SER A 293 11.64 -15.17 59.83
C SER A 293 11.12 -16.38 59.04
N GLU A 294 11.74 -17.50 59.40
CA GLU A 294 11.52 -18.90 59.01
C GLU A 294 10.12 -19.42 59.31
N GLY A 295 9.72 -20.52 58.65
CA GLY A 295 8.52 -21.28 59.00
C GLY A 295 8.13 -22.33 57.96
N ASP A 296 8.28 -23.58 58.37
CA ASP A 296 8.06 -24.88 57.71
C ASP A 296 6.71 -25.15 56.99
N ASP A 297 6.77 -26.24 56.22
CA ASP A 297 5.78 -27.32 56.06
C ASP A 297 4.72 -27.31 54.93
N SER A 298 5.00 -28.25 54.00
CA SER A 298 4.17 -29.39 53.57
C SER A 298 3.08 -29.26 52.48
N ASP A 299 3.03 -30.37 51.74
CA ASP A 299 1.98 -30.96 50.92
C ASP A 299 1.88 -30.64 49.41
N ASP A 300 2.50 -31.55 48.65
CA ASP A 300 1.82 -32.53 47.77
C ASP A 300 0.54 -32.07 47.06
N SER A 301 0.56 -32.12 45.72
CA SER A 301 -0.39 -32.91 44.91
C SER A 301 -0.18 -32.70 43.40
N ASN A 302 0.55 -33.65 42.82
CA ASN A 302 0.11 -34.49 41.70
C ASN A 302 -0.59 -33.83 40.48
N TRP A 303 0.16 -33.71 39.37
CA TRP A 303 -0.39 -33.60 38.02
C TRP A 303 -0.20 -34.94 37.29
N HIS A 304 -1.31 -35.62 36.99
CA HIS A 304 -1.35 -36.71 36.01
C HIS A 304 -2.33 -36.39 34.88
N GLN A 305 -1.76 -36.54 33.68
CA GLN A 305 -2.33 -36.86 32.36
C GLN A 305 -3.13 -35.79 31.60
#